data_AF-A0A7C1VR14-F1
#
_entry.id   AF-A0A7C1VR14-F1
#
_cell.length_a   1.000
_cell.length_b   1.000
_cell.length_c   1.000
_cell.angle_alpha   90.00
_cell.angle_beta   90.00
_cell.angle_gamma   90.00
#
_symmetry.space_group_name_H-M   'P 1'
#
loop_
_entity.id
_entity.type
_entity.pdbx_description
1 polymer ?
#
loop_
_entity_poly.entity_id
_entity_poly.type
_entity_poly.pdbx_seq_one_letter_code
_entity_poly.pdbx_strand_id
1 'polypeptide(L)'
;MERAEHSVVAIFPIPRLASDHCVRRILQLRRLQCGQIAGPGDRFIMSVEPACDFCSVDSSAKVVLPSTQIKSHTRYLEFKRAVSSIELKTLNFVLYIVKKPCKMTSNMAEYISRLLPKPKQSFFLFGPRGTGKTTWVRHEFPNAHVINLLSESLYQSYLADVSRFAGELRAMPDHSWVFVDEIQRMPNLLNEVHRFIEEKQLKFILTGSSARKLKRADVNLLAGRALFHRIHPFLPMELQLNYDLEAVLQWGSIPLIWNSSDKRETLKAYVQMYLKEEVKAEGLVRNLPGFARFLPVAAVLHGQLINVSSAAREAEVGRTTLNGYFDILEDTLLAFRLPAFEAKLRLRERKHPKLYWVDPGLVRAVGNRFGEPHPEERGALFEGLIASLLRACRDYFGLFDEFYYWASATAKNTEVDFLLQRDDRYTAIEVKASPKILGSHLRGLRSCRDLKGLGKRILVYLGEREMKTSDGIDIWPFTRFVNNLDAKHLWEN
;
A
#
# COMPACT_ATOMS: atom_id res chain seq x y z
N MET A 1 40.08 2.02 -1.92
CA MET A 1 39.91 3.47 -2.16
C MET A 1 39.12 3.64 -3.45
N GLU A 2 37.81 3.55 -3.38
CA GLU A 2 36.93 3.75 -4.54
C GLU A 2 36.34 5.16 -4.49
N ARG A 3 36.39 5.85 -5.63
CA ARG A 3 36.01 7.26 -5.79
C ARG A 3 34.48 7.39 -5.73
N ALA A 4 33.97 8.23 -4.82
CA ALA A 4 32.57 8.61 -4.78
C ALA A 4 32.23 9.57 -5.94
N GLU A 5 31.45 9.11 -6.91
CA GLU A 5 30.87 9.98 -7.94
C GLU A 5 29.75 10.83 -7.32
N HIS A 6 30.00 12.12 -7.16
CA HIS A 6 28.99 13.10 -6.76
C HIS A 6 28.35 13.65 -8.03
N SER A 7 27.04 13.46 -8.21
CA SER A 7 26.29 14.15 -9.27
C SER A 7 25.68 15.44 -8.70
N VAL A 8 26.20 16.60 -9.10
CA VAL A 8 25.56 17.89 -8.87
C VAL A 8 24.63 18.18 -10.04
N VAL A 9 23.34 18.41 -9.79
CA VAL A 9 22.39 18.87 -10.80
C VAL A 9 22.19 20.37 -10.60
N ALA A 10 22.63 21.18 -11.57
CA ALA A 10 22.35 22.61 -11.60
C ALA A 10 21.07 22.87 -12.41
N ILE A 11 20.21 23.78 -11.94
CA ILE A 11 18.99 24.21 -12.64
C ILE A 11 19.20 25.66 -13.11
N PHE A 12 18.91 25.91 -14.38
CA PHE A 12 19.00 27.24 -15.02
C PHE A 12 17.69 28.04 -14.87
N PRO A 13 17.74 29.38 -14.84
CA PRO A 13 16.53 30.21 -14.81
C PRO A 13 15.78 30.09 -16.15
N ILE A 14 14.45 29.89 -16.10
CA ILE A 14 13.58 29.99 -17.27
C ILE A 14 13.29 31.49 -17.50
N PRO A 15 13.64 32.09 -18.66
CA PRO A 15 13.27 33.48 -18.93
C PRO A 15 11.75 33.58 -19.07
N ARG A 16 11.18 34.71 -18.61
CA ARG A 16 9.74 34.98 -18.46
C ARG A 16 8.87 34.89 -19.73
N LEU A 17 9.42 34.46 -20.87
CA LEU A 17 8.73 34.32 -22.15
C LEU A 17 9.26 33.07 -22.88
N ALA A 18 8.82 31.89 -22.47
CA ALA A 18 8.99 30.66 -23.25
C ALA A 18 7.67 29.86 -23.20
N SER A 19 7.13 29.51 -24.36
CA SER A 19 5.91 28.69 -24.44
C SER A 19 6.17 27.29 -23.89
N ASP A 20 5.12 26.66 -23.33
CA ASP A 20 5.14 25.37 -22.60
C ASP A 20 5.85 24.21 -23.34
N HIS A 21 6.04 24.31 -24.65
CA HIS A 21 6.74 23.32 -25.45
C HIS A 21 8.27 23.33 -25.23
N CYS A 22 8.88 24.48 -24.95
CA CYS A 22 10.32 24.59 -24.67
C CYS A 22 10.70 24.05 -23.29
N VAL A 23 9.85 24.28 -22.29
CA VAL A 23 10.08 23.84 -20.89
C VAL A 23 10.13 22.30 -20.81
N ARG A 24 9.31 21.61 -21.60
CA ARG A 24 9.29 20.13 -21.64
C ARG A 24 10.54 19.51 -22.26
N ARG A 25 11.24 20.20 -23.16
CA ARG A 25 12.49 19.70 -23.77
C ARG A 25 13.71 19.89 -22.86
N ILE A 26 13.74 20.95 -22.05
CA ILE A 26 14.83 21.23 -21.10
C ILE A 26 14.89 20.18 -19.98
N LEU A 27 13.76 19.60 -19.58
CA LEU A 27 13.69 18.56 -18.55
C LEU A 27 14.05 17.14 -19.06
N GLN A 28 14.26 16.95 -20.37
CA GLN A 28 14.81 15.71 -20.93
C GLN A 28 16.34 15.81 -21.12
N LEU A 29 17.10 16.04 -20.05
CA LEU A 29 18.56 15.93 -20.13
C LEU A 29 19.01 14.47 -20.01
N ARG A 30 19.42 13.92 -21.17
CA ARG A 30 20.27 12.71 -21.29
C ARG A 30 21.62 12.94 -20.60
N ARG A 31 22.23 11.83 -20.15
CA ARG A 31 23.55 11.72 -19.50
C ARG A 31 24.53 12.84 -19.89
N LEU A 32 24.90 13.69 -18.94
CA LEU A 32 26.14 14.47 -19.02
C LEU A 32 27.30 13.48 -18.86
N GLN A 33 28.13 13.33 -19.89
CA GLN A 33 29.40 12.61 -19.77
C GLN A 33 30.37 13.49 -18.99
N CYS A 34 30.86 12.99 -17.86
CA CYS A 34 31.95 13.62 -17.13
C CYS A 34 33.25 13.43 -17.94
N GLY A 35 33.83 14.52 -18.44
CA GLY A 35 35.19 14.51 -18.99
C GLY A 35 36.20 14.08 -17.93
N GLN A 36 37.31 13.49 -18.38
CA GLN A 36 38.34 12.89 -17.53
C GLN A 36 38.89 13.86 -16.47
N ILE A 37 39.00 13.38 -15.23
CA ILE A 37 39.55 14.11 -14.09
C ILE A 37 41.09 14.09 -14.17
N ALA A 38 41.70 15.28 -14.28
CA ALA A 38 43.11 15.51 -13.96
C ALA A 38 43.24 16.10 -12.54
N GLY A 39 44.31 15.69 -11.83
CA GLY A 39 44.98 16.29 -10.65
C GLY A 39 44.21 17.01 -9.50
N PRO A 40 44.66 16.86 -8.23
CA PRO A 40 44.20 17.72 -7.13
C PRO A 40 44.76 19.13 -7.29
N GLY A 41 43.88 20.10 -7.55
CA GLY A 41 44.22 21.53 -7.72
C GLY A 41 43.46 22.24 -8.85
N ASP A 42 42.73 21.50 -9.69
CA ASP A 42 42.12 22.08 -10.88
C ASP A 42 40.76 22.76 -10.62
N ARG A 43 40.55 23.87 -11.35
CA ARG A 43 39.31 24.63 -11.37
C ARG A 43 38.26 23.86 -12.18
N PHE A 44 37.05 23.71 -11.65
CA PHE A 44 35.91 23.22 -12.44
C PHE A 44 35.53 24.26 -13.49
N ILE A 45 35.77 23.96 -14.77
CA ILE A 45 35.26 24.74 -15.89
C ILE A 45 34.17 23.92 -16.55
N MET A 46 32.94 24.39 -16.46
CA MET A 46 31.78 23.78 -17.10
C MET A 46 31.51 24.56 -18.39
N SER A 47 31.78 23.97 -19.54
CA SER A 47 31.37 24.51 -20.84
C SER A 47 29.97 24.00 -21.20
N VAL A 48 29.10 24.90 -21.64
CA VAL A 48 27.72 24.59 -22.04
C VAL A 48 27.63 24.81 -23.55
N GLU A 49 27.27 23.78 -24.32
CA GLU A 49 26.88 23.95 -25.72
C GLU A 49 25.37 24.23 -25.83
N PRO A 50 24.94 25.17 -26.69
CA PRO A 50 23.54 25.51 -26.84
C PRO A 50 22.74 24.41 -27.58
N ALA A 51 21.55 24.11 -27.09
CA ALA A 51 20.69 23.03 -27.60
C ALA A 51 19.75 23.43 -28.75
N CYS A 52 19.85 24.66 -29.30
CA CYS A 52 19.19 25.06 -30.55
C CYS A 52 19.82 26.33 -31.16
N ASP A 53 19.74 26.46 -32.49
CA ASP A 53 20.25 27.62 -33.25
C ASP A 53 19.45 28.93 -33.03
N PHE A 54 18.40 28.90 -32.20
CA PHE A 54 17.47 30.03 -32.00
C PHE A 54 17.49 30.66 -30.60
N CYS A 55 18.44 30.29 -29.74
CA CYS A 55 18.59 30.89 -28.41
C CYS A 55 20.05 31.29 -28.17
N SER A 56 20.36 32.57 -28.38
CA SER A 56 21.62 33.17 -27.94
C SER A 56 21.60 33.32 -26.42
N VAL A 57 22.06 32.30 -25.69
CA VAL A 57 22.33 32.40 -24.26
C VAL A 57 23.80 32.75 -24.07
N ASP A 58 24.05 33.89 -23.43
CA ASP A 58 25.39 34.38 -23.10
C ASP A 58 26.11 33.38 -22.19
N SER A 59 27.24 32.82 -22.66
CA SER A 59 27.88 31.61 -22.13
C SER A 59 28.84 31.85 -20.95
N SER A 60 28.58 32.86 -20.12
CA SER A 60 29.55 33.38 -19.15
C SER A 60 29.18 33.24 -17.66
N ALA A 61 28.26 32.34 -17.29
CA ALA A 61 28.00 32.04 -15.87
C ALA A 61 29.02 31.04 -15.29
N LYS A 62 29.99 31.54 -14.50
CA LYS A 62 30.96 30.72 -13.75
C LYS A 62 30.53 30.57 -12.29
N VAL A 63 30.26 29.35 -11.84
CA VAL A 63 30.04 29.04 -10.41
C VAL A 63 31.31 28.43 -9.83
N VAL A 64 31.91 29.09 -8.84
CA VAL A 64 33.13 28.63 -8.16
C VAL A 64 32.78 28.20 -6.73
N LEU A 65 33.03 26.94 -6.38
CA LEU A 65 32.91 26.43 -5.00
C LEU A 65 34.31 26.13 -4.43
N PRO A 66 34.67 26.61 -3.23
CA PRO A 66 35.95 26.28 -2.61
C PRO A 66 35.97 24.86 -2.04
N SER A 67 37.07 24.14 -2.25
CA SER A 67 37.23 22.70 -2.03
C SER A 67 37.53 22.26 -0.59
N THR A 68 37.45 23.15 0.41
CA THR A 68 38.00 22.90 1.75
C THR A 68 36.99 22.58 2.87
N GLN A 69 35.70 22.38 2.60
CA GLN A 69 34.69 22.12 3.66
C GLN A 69 33.84 20.85 3.50
N ILE A 70 34.38 19.77 2.94
CA ILE A 70 33.72 18.46 3.01
C ILE A 70 34.55 17.55 3.92
N LYS A 71 34.39 17.71 5.24
CA LYS A 71 34.74 16.67 6.20
C LYS A 71 33.49 15.85 6.54
N SER A 72 33.68 14.54 6.53
CA SER A 72 32.67 13.53 6.87
C SER A 72 32.06 13.79 8.25
N HIS A 73 30.73 13.74 8.31
CA HIS A 73 29.91 13.83 9.53
C HIS A 73 29.86 15.20 10.21
N THR A 74 28.94 16.05 9.74
CA THR A 74 28.52 17.25 10.47
C THR A 74 26.99 17.34 10.49
N ARG A 75 26.40 17.51 11.68
CA ARG A 75 24.95 17.51 11.95
C ARG A 75 24.24 18.66 11.23
N TYR A 76 23.00 18.41 10.79
CA TYR A 76 22.06 19.29 10.06
C TYR A 76 21.95 20.74 10.56
N LEU A 77 22.30 21.04 11.83
CA LEU A 77 22.24 22.41 12.38
C LEU A 77 23.39 23.32 11.95
N GLU A 78 24.60 22.81 11.65
CA GLU A 78 25.72 23.67 11.26
C GLU A 78 25.62 24.15 9.80
N PHE A 79 24.99 23.37 8.92
CA PHE A 79 24.76 23.76 7.53
C PHE A 79 23.77 24.94 7.40
N LYS A 80 22.78 25.04 8.31
CA LYS A 80 21.84 26.17 8.36
C LYS A 80 22.52 27.50 8.73
N ARG A 81 23.62 27.46 9.51
CA ARG A 81 24.41 28.65 9.88
C ARG A 81 25.31 29.13 8.73
N ALA A 82 25.79 28.23 7.87
CA ALA A 82 26.60 28.62 6.71
C ALA A 82 25.77 29.26 5.58
N VAL A 83 24.50 28.85 5.41
CA VAL A 83 23.60 29.39 4.37
C VAL A 83 22.98 30.74 4.76
N SER A 84 23.04 31.14 6.04
CA SER A 84 22.51 32.42 6.51
C SER A 84 23.48 33.61 6.38
N SER A 85 24.73 33.38 5.97
CA SER A 85 25.74 34.44 5.82
C SER A 85 26.09 34.79 4.37
N ILE A 86 25.30 34.37 3.38
CA ILE A 86 25.48 34.77 1.98
C ILE A 86 24.38 35.78 1.63
N GLU A 87 24.73 37.07 1.60
CA GLU A 87 23.89 38.12 1.00
C GLU A 87 23.82 37.89 -0.52
N LEU A 88 22.81 37.15 -0.99
CA LEU A 88 22.44 37.13 -2.41
C LEU A 88 21.46 38.28 -2.68
N LYS A 89 22.00 39.48 -2.91
CA LYS A 89 21.24 40.58 -3.51
C LYS A 89 20.88 40.18 -4.94
N THR A 90 19.58 40.27 -5.25
CA THR A 90 18.97 40.13 -6.59
C THR A 90 19.20 38.79 -7.30
N LEU A 91 18.43 37.76 -6.93
CA LEU A 91 17.80 36.74 -7.80
C LEU A 91 17.21 35.64 -6.90
N ASN A 92 15.89 35.41 -7.00
CA ASN A 92 15.19 34.38 -6.23
C ASN A 92 15.61 32.97 -6.70
N PHE A 93 16.56 32.34 -6.01
CA PHE A 93 16.90 30.94 -6.18
C PHE A 93 16.39 30.11 -4.99
N VAL A 94 15.57 29.09 -5.26
CA VAL A 94 15.20 28.07 -4.27
C VAL A 94 16.09 26.84 -4.54
N LEU A 95 16.99 26.53 -3.62
CA LEU A 95 17.89 25.38 -3.73
C LEU A 95 17.15 24.09 -3.29
N TYR A 96 16.81 23.22 -4.24
CA TYR A 96 16.37 21.85 -3.94
C TYR A 96 17.58 20.91 -3.91
N ILE A 97 17.98 20.47 -2.73
CA ILE A 97 18.95 19.37 -2.59
C ILE A 97 18.18 18.06 -2.69
N VAL A 98 18.14 17.48 -3.89
CA VAL A 98 17.67 16.11 -4.07
C VAL A 98 18.85 15.19 -3.72
N LYS A 99 18.77 14.50 -2.57
CA LYS A 99 19.64 13.34 -2.31
C LYS A 99 19.29 12.28 -3.35
N LYS A 100 20.13 12.10 -4.37
CA LYS A 100 20.19 10.79 -5.05
C LYS A 100 20.89 9.83 -4.08
N PRO A 101 20.29 8.67 -3.75
CA PRO A 101 21.05 7.65 -3.04
C PRO A 101 22.22 7.24 -3.93
N CYS A 102 23.43 7.45 -3.43
CA CYS A 102 24.64 6.91 -4.01
C CYS A 102 24.45 5.40 -4.12
N LYS A 103 24.53 4.84 -5.33
CA LYS A 103 24.49 3.39 -5.54
C LYS A 103 25.71 2.78 -4.85
N MET A 104 25.54 2.41 -3.58
CA MET A 104 26.35 1.36 -2.99
C MET A 104 25.99 0.08 -3.71
N THR A 105 26.97 -0.55 -4.33
CA THR A 105 26.92 -1.94 -4.76
C THR A 105 26.81 -2.83 -3.52
N SER A 106 25.60 -2.95 -2.99
CA SER A 106 25.18 -4.09 -2.19
C SER A 106 23.75 -4.43 -2.59
N ASN A 107 23.52 -5.71 -2.88
CA ASN A 107 22.25 -6.30 -3.27
C ASN A 107 21.28 -6.38 -2.06
N MET A 108 21.07 -5.27 -1.35
CA MET A 108 20.03 -5.14 -0.33
C MET A 108 18.98 -4.19 -0.88
N ALA A 109 17.81 -4.72 -1.24
CA ALA A 109 16.65 -3.91 -1.52
C ALA A 109 16.44 -2.92 -0.35
N GLU A 110 16.41 -1.63 -0.66
CA GLU A 110 16.20 -0.57 0.33
C GLU A 110 14.89 -0.85 1.09
N TYR A 111 14.95 -0.88 2.42
CA TYR A 111 13.77 -1.14 3.25
C TYR A 111 12.80 0.03 3.13
N ILE A 112 11.59 -0.23 2.63
CA ILE A 112 10.52 0.76 2.54
C ILE A 112 9.79 0.81 3.89
N SER A 113 9.87 1.95 4.56
CA SER A 113 9.18 2.19 5.83
C SER A 113 7.67 2.06 5.66
N ARG A 114 7.03 1.41 6.64
CA ARG A 114 5.58 1.16 6.63
C ARG A 114 4.86 2.22 7.46
N LEU A 115 3.65 2.57 7.03
CA LEU A 115 2.77 3.50 7.75
C LEU A 115 2.02 2.86 8.92
N LEU A 116 2.09 1.54 9.07
CA LEU A 116 1.47 0.80 10.17
C LEU A 116 2.01 1.32 11.52
N PRO A 117 1.17 1.88 12.41
CA PRO A 117 1.63 2.38 13.70
C PRO A 117 2.17 1.25 14.57
N LYS A 118 3.32 1.48 15.20
CA LYS A 118 3.95 0.53 16.12
C LYS A 118 3.09 0.31 17.38
N PRO A 119 2.55 -0.90 17.62
CA PRO A 119 1.73 -1.18 18.81
C PRO A 119 2.56 -1.15 20.09
N LYS A 120 1.93 -0.75 21.21
CA LYS A 120 2.58 -0.61 22.53
C LYS A 120 2.39 -1.81 23.46
N GLN A 121 1.42 -2.66 23.13
CA GLN A 121 1.03 -3.87 23.86
C GLN A 121 1.06 -5.08 22.93
N SER A 122 0.82 -6.28 23.46
CA SER A 122 0.75 -7.51 22.67
C SER A 122 -0.23 -7.37 21.50
N PHE A 123 0.09 -7.99 20.37
CA PHE A 123 -0.76 -7.92 19.19
C PHE A 123 -0.55 -9.08 18.22
N PHE A 124 -1.62 -9.36 17.49
CA PHE A 124 -1.57 -10.15 16.28
C PHE A 124 -1.33 -9.25 15.06
N LEU A 125 -0.47 -9.70 14.15
CA LEU A 125 -0.21 -9.06 12.86
C LEU A 125 -0.56 -10.02 11.72
N PHE A 126 -1.71 -9.78 11.09
CA PHE A 126 -2.17 -10.57 9.96
C PHE A 126 -1.97 -9.83 8.64
N GLY A 127 -1.84 -10.60 7.57
CA GLY A 127 -1.83 -10.03 6.22
C GLY A 127 -1.52 -11.11 5.20
N PRO A 128 -1.81 -10.87 3.91
CA PRO A 128 -1.43 -11.77 2.83
C PRO A 128 0.04 -12.17 2.89
N ARG A 129 0.37 -13.30 2.26
CA ARG A 129 1.78 -13.68 2.14
C ARG A 129 2.54 -12.64 1.31
N GLY A 130 3.82 -12.46 1.61
CA GLY A 130 4.65 -11.48 0.90
C GLY A 130 4.39 -10.00 1.22
N THR A 131 3.50 -9.67 2.18
CA THR A 131 3.30 -8.27 2.63
C THR A 131 4.38 -7.72 3.56
N GLY A 132 5.39 -8.52 3.89
CA GLY A 132 6.53 -8.08 4.70
C GLY A 132 6.29 -8.07 6.21
N LYS A 133 5.35 -8.89 6.72
CA LYS A 133 5.10 -9.07 8.17
C LYS A 133 6.39 -9.26 8.97
N THR A 134 7.11 -10.35 8.72
CA THR A 134 8.36 -10.69 9.42
C THR A 134 9.42 -9.60 9.25
N THR A 135 9.53 -9.00 8.05
CA THR A 135 10.47 -7.91 7.77
C THR A 135 10.15 -6.67 8.60
N TRP A 136 8.87 -6.27 8.67
CA TRP A 136 8.43 -5.13 9.46
C TRP A 136 8.64 -5.36 10.96
N VAL A 137 8.30 -6.55 11.47
CA VAL A 137 8.50 -6.86 12.90
C VAL A 137 9.98 -6.81 13.26
N ARG A 138 10.87 -7.40 12.45
CA ARG A 138 12.32 -7.37 12.70
C ARG A 138 12.90 -5.95 12.64
N HIS A 139 12.36 -5.09 11.78
CA HIS A 139 12.78 -3.69 11.69
C HIS A 139 12.31 -2.86 12.89
N GLU A 140 11.02 -2.96 13.25
CA GLU A 140 10.42 -2.15 14.32
C GLU A 140 10.75 -2.66 15.72
N PHE A 141 11.02 -3.96 15.87
CA PHE A 141 11.31 -4.63 17.13
C PHE A 141 12.62 -5.44 17.05
N PRO A 142 13.77 -4.78 16.81
CA PRO A 142 15.05 -5.47 16.59
C PRO A 142 15.53 -6.29 17.80
N ASN A 143 15.06 -5.94 19.01
CA ASN A 143 15.42 -6.60 20.27
C ASN A 143 14.39 -7.65 20.71
N ALA A 144 13.37 -7.96 19.90
CA ALA A 144 12.40 -8.99 20.26
C ALA A 144 13.03 -10.37 20.19
N HIS A 145 12.73 -11.23 21.17
CA HIS A 145 13.10 -12.64 21.12
C HIS A 145 12.28 -13.34 20.03
N VAL A 146 12.94 -13.93 19.03
CA VAL A 146 12.27 -14.47 17.84
C VAL A 146 12.09 -15.98 17.95
N ILE A 147 10.84 -16.41 17.87
CA ILE A 147 10.42 -17.81 17.82
C ILE A 147 9.77 -18.02 16.45
N ASN A 148 10.47 -18.70 15.53
CA ASN A 148 9.98 -18.90 14.17
C ASN A 148 9.44 -20.31 13.98
N LEU A 149 8.11 -20.47 13.98
CA LEU A 149 7.45 -21.77 13.81
C LEU A 149 7.50 -22.30 12.37
N LEU A 150 8.11 -21.57 11.42
CA LEU A 150 8.49 -22.15 10.13
C LEU A 150 9.70 -23.08 10.24
N SER A 151 10.53 -22.94 11.28
CA SER A 151 11.60 -23.88 11.57
C SER A 151 11.02 -25.24 11.95
N GLU A 152 11.22 -26.25 11.10
CA GLU A 152 10.66 -27.58 11.33
C GLU A 152 11.23 -28.23 12.59
N SER A 153 12.51 -28.03 12.90
CA SER A 153 13.12 -28.54 14.13
C SER A 153 12.51 -27.90 15.39
N LEU A 154 12.28 -26.59 15.37
CA LEU A 154 11.65 -25.88 16.49
C LEU A 154 10.19 -26.30 16.65
N TYR A 155 9.45 -26.38 15.54
CA TYR A 155 8.06 -26.82 15.51
C TYR A 155 7.92 -28.22 16.11
N GLN A 156 8.73 -29.20 15.68
CA GLN A 156 8.70 -30.56 16.22
C GLN A 156 9.10 -30.61 17.70
N SER A 157 10.06 -29.77 18.12
CA SER A 157 10.48 -29.66 19.52
C SER A 157 9.32 -29.23 20.43
N TYR A 158 8.58 -28.19 20.05
CA TYR A 158 7.42 -27.72 20.83
C TYR A 158 6.20 -28.62 20.71
N LEU A 159 6.04 -29.30 19.56
CA LEU A 159 4.97 -30.27 19.38
C LEU A 159 5.15 -31.48 20.31
N ALA A 160 6.39 -31.92 20.49
CA ALA A 160 6.73 -33.00 21.41
C ALA A 160 6.60 -32.59 22.89
N ASP A 161 7.01 -31.36 23.23
CA ASP A 161 6.91 -30.83 24.59
C ASP A 161 6.71 -29.30 24.61
N VAL A 162 5.48 -28.88 24.89
CA VAL A 162 5.08 -27.47 25.01
C VAL A 162 5.81 -26.77 26.17
N SER A 163 6.26 -27.52 27.18
CA SER A 163 6.98 -26.96 28.34
C SER A 163 8.30 -26.30 27.95
N ARG A 164 8.86 -26.65 26.80
CA ARG A 164 10.06 -26.01 26.23
C ARG A 164 9.81 -24.56 25.85
N PHE A 165 8.69 -24.29 25.18
CA PHE A 165 8.25 -22.93 24.89
C PHE A 165 8.10 -22.13 26.19
N ALA A 166 7.45 -22.71 27.20
CA ALA A 166 7.32 -22.10 28.51
C ALA A 166 8.69 -21.84 29.18
N GLY A 167 9.63 -22.79 29.07
CA GLY A 167 10.99 -22.67 29.62
C GLY A 167 11.76 -21.50 29.02
N GLU A 168 11.69 -21.33 27.71
CA GLU A 168 12.29 -20.18 27.02
C GLU A 168 11.70 -18.86 27.51
N LEU A 169 10.37 -18.78 27.65
CA LEU A 169 9.70 -17.58 28.16
C LEU A 169 10.04 -17.28 29.63
N ARG A 170 10.27 -18.30 30.48
CA ARG A 170 10.71 -18.10 31.87
C ARG A 170 12.07 -17.44 31.96
N ALA A 171 12.97 -17.75 31.03
CA ALA A 171 14.33 -17.19 30.99
C ALA A 171 14.36 -15.72 30.52
N MET A 172 13.30 -15.24 29.87
CA MET A 172 13.22 -13.86 29.39
C MET A 172 13.03 -12.87 30.55
N PRO A 173 13.61 -11.64 30.49
CA PRO A 173 13.29 -10.56 31.41
C PRO A 173 11.83 -10.13 31.30
N ASP A 174 11.27 -9.66 32.42
CA ASP A 174 9.92 -9.10 32.48
C ASP A 174 9.76 -7.94 31.48
N HIS A 175 8.55 -7.76 30.98
CA HIS A 175 8.19 -6.71 30.00
C HIS A 175 8.89 -6.76 28.63
N SER A 176 9.70 -7.78 28.34
CA SER A 176 10.37 -7.93 27.05
C SER A 176 9.40 -8.31 25.92
N TRP A 177 9.83 -8.04 24.68
CA TRP A 177 9.10 -8.39 23.48
C TRP A 177 9.46 -9.81 23.00
N VAL A 178 8.44 -10.60 22.69
CA VAL A 178 8.56 -11.93 22.09
C VAL A 178 7.82 -11.94 20.77
N PHE A 179 8.52 -12.25 19.68
CA PHE A 179 7.94 -12.41 18.36
C PHE A 179 7.79 -13.88 18.01
N VAL A 180 6.55 -14.36 17.94
CA VAL A 180 6.22 -15.70 17.47
C VAL A 180 5.71 -15.62 16.02
N ASP A 181 6.53 -16.10 15.09
CA ASP A 181 6.20 -16.12 13.66
C ASP A 181 5.32 -17.33 13.32
N GLU A 182 4.25 -17.11 12.55
CA GLU A 182 3.30 -18.15 12.08
C GLU A 182 2.61 -18.93 13.21
N ILE A 183 2.11 -18.23 14.23
CA ILE A 183 1.42 -18.80 15.41
C ILE A 183 0.27 -19.75 15.04
N GLN A 184 -0.35 -19.58 13.87
CA GLN A 184 -1.44 -20.45 13.40
C GLN A 184 -0.99 -21.88 13.07
N ARG A 185 0.32 -22.17 13.03
CA ARG A 185 0.84 -23.55 12.97
C ARG A 185 0.66 -24.28 14.30
N MET A 186 0.75 -23.58 15.44
CA MET A 186 0.57 -24.15 16.78
C MET A 186 -0.33 -23.27 17.67
N PRO A 187 -1.65 -23.20 17.39
CA PRO A 187 -2.57 -22.36 18.17
C PRO A 187 -2.62 -22.70 19.67
N ASN A 188 -2.28 -23.92 20.06
CA ASN A 188 -2.22 -24.36 21.46
C ASN A 188 -1.20 -23.59 22.31
N LEU A 189 -0.19 -22.96 21.69
CA LEU A 189 0.77 -22.10 22.39
C LEU A 189 0.14 -20.81 22.93
N LEU A 190 -1.07 -20.44 22.49
CA LEU A 190 -1.78 -19.25 23.00
C LEU A 190 -2.05 -19.31 24.50
N ASN A 191 -2.21 -20.51 25.08
CA ASN A 191 -2.38 -20.68 26.53
C ASN A 191 -1.14 -20.22 27.31
N GLU A 192 0.05 -20.57 26.81
CA GLU A 192 1.31 -20.13 27.41
C GLU A 192 1.54 -18.64 27.16
N VAL A 193 1.25 -18.15 25.95
CA VAL A 193 1.26 -16.70 25.66
C VAL A 193 0.39 -15.94 26.64
N HIS A 194 -0.84 -16.41 26.89
CA HIS A 194 -1.76 -15.81 27.86
C HIS A 194 -1.13 -15.78 29.26
N ARG A 195 -0.62 -16.92 29.73
CA ARG A 195 0.00 -17.03 31.05
C ARG A 195 1.16 -16.05 31.23
N PHE A 196 2.07 -15.94 30.25
CA PHE A 196 3.24 -15.06 30.37
C PHE A 196 2.97 -13.57 30.13
N ILE A 197 1.86 -13.23 29.45
CA ILE A 197 1.35 -11.85 29.47
C ILE A 197 0.96 -11.46 30.90
N GLU A 198 0.41 -12.38 31.69
CA GLU A 198 -0.03 -12.09 33.07
C GLU A 198 1.13 -12.16 34.06
N GLU A 199 1.87 -13.27 34.07
CA GLU A 199 2.91 -13.56 35.07
C GLU A 199 4.13 -12.64 34.95
N LYS A 200 4.58 -12.36 33.72
CA LYS A 200 5.84 -11.64 33.45
C LYS A 200 5.65 -10.35 32.64
N GLN A 201 4.39 -10.00 32.35
CA GLN A 201 4.04 -8.83 31.55
C GLN A 201 4.75 -8.79 30.18
N LEU A 202 5.06 -9.97 29.62
CA LEU A 202 5.71 -10.08 28.31
C LEU A 202 4.79 -9.51 27.23
N LYS A 203 5.40 -8.92 26.20
CA LYS A 203 4.68 -8.35 25.06
C LYS A 203 4.87 -9.23 23.85
N PHE A 204 3.78 -9.79 23.35
CA PHE A 204 3.83 -10.74 22.25
C PHE A 204 3.49 -10.09 20.92
N ILE A 205 4.29 -10.39 19.90
CA ILE A 205 4.01 -10.12 18.50
C ILE A 205 3.71 -11.48 17.87
N LEU A 206 2.49 -11.66 17.40
CA LEU A 206 2.02 -12.95 16.87
C LEU A 206 1.64 -12.76 15.41
N THR A 207 2.40 -13.30 14.47
CA THR A 207 2.09 -13.15 13.04
C THR A 207 1.37 -14.37 12.49
N GLY A 208 0.63 -14.15 11.40
CA GLY A 208 0.11 -15.23 10.58
C GLY A 208 -0.35 -14.75 9.21
N SER A 209 -0.39 -15.67 8.25
CA SER A 209 -0.94 -15.41 6.92
C SER A 209 -2.46 -15.56 6.86
N SER A 210 -3.07 -16.16 7.88
CA SER A 210 -4.52 -16.38 8.00
C SER A 210 -4.96 -16.33 9.46
N ALA A 211 -6.07 -15.64 9.72
CA ALA A 211 -6.68 -15.62 11.05
C ALA A 211 -7.57 -16.85 11.30
N ARG A 212 -7.82 -17.70 10.29
CA ARG A 212 -8.88 -18.72 10.33
C ARG A 212 -8.71 -19.76 11.45
N LYS A 213 -7.53 -20.38 11.53
CA LYS A 213 -7.24 -21.41 12.55
C LYS A 213 -7.31 -20.82 13.95
N LEU A 214 -6.89 -19.56 14.10
CA LEU A 214 -6.90 -18.84 15.36
C LEU A 214 -8.34 -18.50 15.79
N LYS A 215 -9.16 -17.92 14.90
CA LYS A 215 -10.60 -17.65 15.18
C LYS A 215 -11.41 -18.91 15.54
N ARG A 216 -11.01 -20.07 15.00
CA ARG A 216 -11.67 -21.37 15.29
C ARG A 216 -11.16 -22.02 16.57
N ALA A 217 -9.88 -21.87 16.87
CA ALA A 217 -9.24 -22.45 18.05
C ALA A 217 -9.56 -21.66 19.32
N ASP A 218 -9.87 -20.36 19.20
CA ASP A 218 -10.18 -19.52 20.34
C ASP A 218 -11.21 -18.45 19.96
N VAL A 219 -12.38 -18.48 20.60
CA VAL A 219 -13.48 -17.52 20.35
C VAL A 219 -13.17 -16.17 21.05
N ASN A 220 -12.20 -16.16 21.97
CA ASN A 220 -11.79 -14.97 22.72
C ASN A 220 -10.33 -14.55 22.44
N LEU A 221 -9.56 -15.30 21.65
CA LEU A 221 -8.20 -15.11 21.12
C LEU A 221 -7.07 -14.53 22.00
N LEU A 222 -7.36 -14.14 23.25
CA LEU A 222 -6.53 -13.74 24.39
C LEU A 222 -7.32 -12.82 25.37
N ALA A 223 -8.66 -12.84 25.32
CA ALA A 223 -9.59 -11.98 26.05
C ALA A 223 -9.31 -10.46 25.93
N GLY A 224 -8.96 -10.01 24.72
CA GLY A 224 -8.65 -8.60 24.44
C GLY A 224 -7.25 -8.15 24.87
N ARG A 225 -6.41 -9.04 25.44
CA ARG A 225 -5.03 -8.72 25.85
C ARG A 225 -4.07 -8.52 24.67
N ALA A 226 -4.45 -8.96 23.48
CA ALA A 226 -3.72 -8.70 22.25
C ALA A 226 -4.60 -7.99 21.22
N LEU A 227 -4.07 -6.90 20.64
CA LEU A 227 -4.77 -6.16 19.59
C LEU A 227 -4.68 -6.90 18.25
N PHE A 228 -5.64 -6.65 17.38
CA PHE A 228 -5.62 -7.16 16.01
C PHE A 228 -5.16 -6.06 15.06
N HIS A 229 -4.00 -6.27 14.44
CA HIS A 229 -3.52 -5.42 13.36
C HIS A 229 -3.45 -6.21 12.07
N ARG A 230 -3.67 -5.49 10.98
CA ARG A 230 -3.48 -5.99 9.61
C ARG A 230 -2.32 -5.24 8.99
N ILE A 231 -1.57 -5.90 8.12
CA ILE A 231 -0.62 -5.26 7.21
C ILE A 231 -1.07 -5.50 5.77
N HIS A 232 -1.05 -4.44 4.99
CA HIS A 232 -1.55 -4.41 3.62
C HIS A 232 -0.39 -4.46 2.62
N PRO A 233 -0.67 -4.64 1.31
CA PRO A 233 0.28 -4.28 0.25
C PRO A 233 0.81 -2.84 0.40
N PHE A 234 1.85 -2.49 -0.34
CA PHE A 234 2.42 -1.15 -0.22
C PHE A 234 1.40 -0.07 -0.59
N LEU A 235 1.28 0.94 0.26
CA LEU A 235 0.41 2.08 -0.01
C LEU A 235 1.14 3.10 -0.89
N PRO A 236 0.41 3.91 -1.69
CA PRO A 236 1.03 4.98 -2.47
C PRO A 236 1.91 5.92 -1.64
N MET A 237 1.48 6.21 -0.41
CA MET A 237 2.20 7.05 0.56
C MET A 237 3.48 6.39 1.10
N GLU A 238 3.57 5.05 1.10
CA GLU A 238 4.77 4.31 1.48
C GLU A 238 5.79 4.29 0.33
N LEU A 239 5.31 4.21 -0.92
CA LEU A 239 6.17 4.16 -2.11
C LEU A 239 6.68 5.55 -2.54
N GLN A 240 5.93 6.62 -2.28
CA GLN A 240 6.32 8.01 -2.57
C GLN A 240 6.88 8.19 -3.99
N LEU A 241 8.15 8.57 -4.15
CA LEU A 241 8.82 8.77 -5.44
C LEU A 241 8.93 7.48 -6.27
N ASN A 242 8.85 6.33 -5.63
CA ASN A 242 8.85 5.03 -6.31
C ASN A 242 7.44 4.60 -6.75
N TYR A 243 6.39 5.36 -6.42
CA TYR A 243 5.03 5.01 -6.79
C TYR A 243 4.79 5.23 -8.28
N ASP A 244 4.40 4.16 -8.97
CA ASP A 244 3.95 4.18 -10.36
C ASP A 244 2.58 3.49 -10.44
N LEU A 245 1.54 4.28 -10.78
CA LEU A 245 0.17 3.78 -10.89
C LEU A 245 0.05 2.68 -11.94
N GLU A 246 0.71 2.81 -13.08
CA GLU A 246 0.62 1.81 -14.15
C GLU A 246 1.25 0.50 -13.72
N ALA A 247 2.43 0.57 -13.10
CA ALA A 247 3.09 -0.60 -12.54
C ALA A 247 2.24 -1.27 -11.45
N VAL A 248 1.60 -0.49 -10.57
CA VAL A 248 0.71 -1.01 -9.54
C VAL A 248 -0.53 -1.66 -10.16
N LEU A 249 -1.21 -1.03 -11.11
CA LEU A 249 -2.38 -1.63 -11.76
C LEU A 249 -2.02 -2.90 -12.54
N GLN A 250 -0.81 -2.98 -13.09
CA GLN A 250 -0.35 -4.13 -13.87
C GLN A 250 0.11 -5.30 -12.99
N TRP A 251 0.93 -5.02 -11.97
CA TRP A 251 1.69 -6.03 -11.20
C TRP A 251 1.31 -6.12 -9.73
N GLY A 252 0.57 -5.14 -9.22
CA GLY A 252 0.29 -5.02 -7.80
C GLY A 252 1.39 -4.30 -7.03
N SER A 253 1.17 -4.20 -5.72
CA SER A 253 2.00 -3.49 -4.75
C SER A 253 2.41 -4.39 -3.57
N ILE A 254 2.13 -5.70 -3.64
CA ILE A 254 2.61 -6.66 -2.64
C ILE A 254 4.15 -6.64 -2.64
N PRO A 255 4.82 -6.35 -1.51
CA PRO A 255 6.26 -6.20 -1.40
C PRO A 255 7.09 -7.31 -2.06
N LEU A 256 6.70 -8.58 -1.88
CA LEU A 256 7.36 -9.72 -2.53
C LEU A 256 7.38 -9.60 -4.06
N ILE A 257 6.29 -9.14 -4.66
CA ILE A 257 6.16 -8.96 -6.11
C ILE A 257 6.80 -7.64 -6.53
N TRP A 258 6.52 -6.55 -5.82
CA TRP A 258 7.01 -5.21 -6.11
C TRP A 258 8.54 -5.15 -6.20
N ASN A 259 9.22 -5.80 -5.25
CA ASN A 259 10.67 -5.83 -5.15
C ASN A 259 11.33 -6.87 -6.05
N SER A 260 10.56 -7.66 -6.79
CA SER A 260 11.11 -8.68 -7.69
C SER A 260 11.67 -8.06 -8.97
N SER A 261 12.80 -8.62 -9.43
CA SER A 261 13.39 -8.34 -10.74
C SER A 261 12.52 -8.86 -11.88
N ASP A 262 11.80 -9.97 -11.66
CA ASP A 262 10.81 -10.52 -12.58
C ASP A 262 9.45 -10.61 -11.89
N LYS A 263 8.70 -9.50 -11.97
CA LYS A 263 7.36 -9.37 -11.39
C LYS A 263 6.39 -10.40 -11.96
N ARG A 264 6.49 -10.71 -13.26
CA ARG A 264 5.60 -11.63 -13.94
C ARG A 264 5.75 -13.04 -13.40
N GLU A 265 6.99 -13.53 -13.35
CA GLU A 265 7.26 -14.90 -12.90
C GLU A 265 6.99 -15.05 -11.40
N THR A 266 7.34 -14.04 -10.61
CA THR A 266 7.04 -14.03 -9.16
C THR A 266 5.55 -14.06 -8.89
N LEU A 267 4.76 -13.30 -9.64
CA LEU A 267 3.31 -13.24 -9.48
C LEU A 267 2.62 -14.54 -9.94
N LYS A 268 3.12 -15.18 -11.01
CA LYS A 268 2.68 -16.53 -11.40
C LYS A 268 2.99 -17.56 -10.31
N ALA A 269 4.22 -17.56 -9.80
CA ALA A 269 4.63 -18.45 -8.73
C ALA A 269 3.79 -18.23 -7.47
N TYR A 270 3.49 -16.98 -7.13
CA TYR A 270 2.60 -16.63 -6.03
C TYR A 270 1.22 -17.29 -6.21
N VAL A 271 0.56 -17.13 -7.36
CA VAL A 271 -0.76 -17.75 -7.60
C VAL A 271 -0.68 -19.29 -7.65
N GLN A 272 0.38 -19.87 -8.23
CA GLN A 272 0.50 -21.32 -8.32
C GLN A 272 0.81 -21.97 -6.98
N MET A 273 1.79 -21.46 -6.23
CA MET A 273 2.26 -22.06 -4.99
C MET A 273 1.36 -21.73 -3.81
N TYR A 274 1.01 -20.45 -3.62
CA TYR A 274 0.26 -20.04 -2.44
C TYR A 274 -1.22 -20.35 -2.55
N LEU A 275 -1.87 -19.96 -3.65
CA LEU A 275 -3.32 -20.13 -3.77
C LEU A 275 -3.75 -21.58 -3.98
N LYS A 276 -2.91 -22.45 -4.56
CA LYS A 276 -3.26 -23.85 -4.77
C LYS A 276 -2.73 -24.78 -3.69
N GLU A 277 -1.44 -24.68 -3.35
CA GLU A 277 -0.82 -25.67 -2.44
C GLU A 277 -0.97 -25.29 -0.98
N GLU A 278 -0.86 -24.01 -0.60
CA GLU A 278 -0.94 -23.62 0.81
C GLU A 278 -2.38 -23.55 1.32
N VAL A 279 -3.31 -23.11 0.48
CA VAL A 279 -4.75 -23.20 0.78
C VAL A 279 -5.18 -24.67 1.01
N LYS A 280 -4.58 -25.61 0.26
CA LYS A 280 -4.76 -27.05 0.47
C LYS A 280 -4.09 -27.52 1.76
N ALA A 281 -2.83 -27.15 2.00
CA ALA A 281 -2.05 -27.57 3.17
C ALA A 281 -2.63 -27.07 4.51
N GLU A 282 -3.28 -25.91 4.50
CA GLU A 282 -4.03 -25.40 5.65
C GLU A 282 -5.38 -26.13 5.87
N GLY A 283 -5.70 -27.15 5.04
CA GLY A 283 -6.95 -27.90 5.09
C GLY A 283 -8.16 -27.06 4.73
N LEU A 284 -7.96 -25.92 4.04
CA LEU A 284 -9.02 -24.94 3.84
C LEU A 284 -10.03 -25.40 2.79
N VAL A 285 -9.55 -26.14 1.79
CA VAL A 285 -10.31 -26.58 0.63
C VAL A 285 -10.25 -28.10 0.50
N ARG A 286 -11.43 -28.75 0.50
CA ARG A 286 -11.55 -30.20 0.21
C ARG A 286 -11.55 -30.50 -1.29
N ASN A 287 -12.17 -29.63 -2.09
CA ASN A 287 -12.22 -29.73 -3.54
C ASN A 287 -11.29 -28.68 -4.17
N LEU A 288 -10.02 -29.04 -4.34
CA LEU A 288 -9.01 -28.13 -4.92
C LEU A 288 -9.30 -27.80 -6.40
N PRO A 289 -9.70 -28.76 -7.27
CA PRO A 289 -10.12 -28.44 -8.64
C PRO A 289 -11.24 -27.40 -8.71
N GLY A 290 -12.26 -27.51 -7.85
CA GLY A 290 -13.34 -26.54 -7.76
C GLY A 290 -12.86 -25.15 -7.32
N PHE A 291 -11.91 -25.08 -6.39
CA PHE A 291 -11.32 -23.80 -5.97
C PHE A 291 -10.48 -23.18 -7.09
N ALA A 292 -9.73 -24.00 -7.84
CA ALA A 292 -8.96 -23.53 -8.98
C ALA A 292 -9.84 -22.92 -10.10
N ARG A 293 -11.04 -23.48 -10.34
CA ARG A 293 -12.04 -22.89 -11.25
C ARG A 293 -12.71 -21.64 -10.68
N PHE A 294 -12.89 -21.59 -9.36
CA PHE A 294 -13.45 -20.42 -8.68
C PHE A 294 -12.55 -19.18 -8.75
N LEU A 295 -11.22 -19.33 -8.69
CA LEU A 295 -10.30 -18.18 -8.64
C LEU A 295 -10.45 -17.22 -9.84
N PRO A 296 -10.48 -17.68 -11.11
CA PRO A 296 -10.80 -16.82 -12.25
C PRO A 296 -12.18 -16.14 -12.17
N VAL A 297 -13.20 -16.85 -11.70
CA VAL A 297 -14.56 -16.29 -11.51
C VAL A 297 -14.53 -15.16 -10.48
N ALA A 298 -13.84 -15.37 -9.36
CA ALA A 298 -13.65 -14.35 -8.34
C ALA A 298 -12.85 -13.14 -8.86
N ALA A 299 -11.91 -13.33 -9.80
CA ALA A 299 -11.21 -12.22 -10.45
C ALA A 299 -12.15 -11.36 -11.31
N VAL A 300 -13.10 -11.97 -12.02
CA VAL A 300 -14.13 -11.25 -12.80
C VAL A 300 -15.08 -10.46 -11.89
N LEU A 301 -15.35 -10.97 -10.69
CA LEU A 301 -16.20 -10.29 -9.70
C LEU A 301 -15.53 -9.09 -9.01
N HIS A 302 -14.28 -8.75 -9.33
CA HIS A 302 -13.60 -7.60 -8.74
C HIS A 302 -14.33 -6.28 -9.02
N GLY A 303 -14.76 -5.58 -7.97
CA GLY A 303 -15.60 -4.38 -8.05
C GLY A 303 -17.07 -4.65 -8.36
N GLN A 304 -17.48 -5.92 -8.49
CA GLN A 304 -18.82 -6.32 -8.92
C GLN A 304 -19.62 -6.96 -7.79
N LEU A 305 -20.95 -6.87 -7.89
CA LEU A 305 -21.89 -7.55 -7.00
C LEU A 305 -21.76 -9.07 -7.10
N ILE A 306 -21.70 -9.75 -5.95
CA ILE A 306 -21.60 -11.21 -5.90
C ILE A 306 -22.97 -11.85 -6.17
N ASN A 307 -23.16 -12.33 -7.39
CA ASN A 307 -24.24 -13.28 -7.69
C ASN A 307 -23.77 -14.71 -7.44
N VAL A 308 -24.02 -15.22 -6.23
CA VAL A 308 -23.64 -16.57 -5.80
C VAL A 308 -24.16 -17.66 -6.75
N SER A 309 -25.35 -17.48 -7.32
CA SER A 309 -25.93 -18.48 -8.23
C SER A 309 -25.19 -18.56 -9.56
N SER A 310 -24.87 -17.40 -10.14
CA SER A 310 -24.12 -17.33 -11.41
C SER A 310 -22.70 -17.83 -11.22
N ALA A 311 -22.02 -17.33 -10.17
CA ALA A 311 -20.64 -17.71 -9.88
C ALA A 311 -20.49 -19.19 -9.52
N ALA A 312 -21.46 -19.80 -8.83
CA ALA A 312 -21.48 -21.24 -8.54
C ALA A 312 -21.58 -22.07 -9.82
N ARG A 313 -22.41 -21.63 -10.77
CA ARG A 313 -22.55 -22.29 -12.08
C ARG A 313 -21.26 -22.20 -12.88
N GLU A 314 -20.65 -21.02 -12.95
CA GLU A 314 -19.42 -20.78 -13.71
C GLU A 314 -18.21 -21.52 -13.12
N ALA A 315 -18.11 -21.61 -11.80
CA ALA A 315 -17.06 -22.37 -11.12
C ALA A 315 -17.36 -23.89 -11.07
N GLU A 316 -18.54 -24.33 -11.51
CA GLU A 316 -19.01 -25.71 -11.45
C GLU A 316 -18.92 -26.31 -10.03
N VAL A 317 -19.47 -25.60 -9.04
CA VAL A 317 -19.52 -26.04 -7.64
C VAL A 317 -20.88 -25.69 -7.02
N GLY A 318 -21.24 -26.36 -5.93
CA GLY A 318 -22.44 -26.01 -5.17
C GLY A 318 -22.35 -24.63 -4.50
N ARG A 319 -23.49 -23.96 -4.28
CA ARG A 319 -23.55 -22.61 -3.66
C ARG A 319 -22.87 -22.55 -2.29
N THR A 320 -23.07 -23.57 -1.45
CA THR A 320 -22.43 -23.66 -0.13
C THR A 320 -20.91 -23.73 -0.25
N THR A 321 -20.40 -24.49 -1.21
CA THR A 321 -18.96 -24.59 -1.50
C THR A 321 -18.41 -23.25 -1.98
N LEU A 322 -19.11 -22.57 -2.88
CA LEU A 322 -18.72 -21.26 -3.39
C LEU A 322 -18.65 -20.21 -2.26
N ASN A 323 -19.64 -20.17 -1.37
CA ASN A 323 -19.60 -19.28 -0.21
C ASN A 323 -18.40 -19.59 0.68
N GLY A 324 -18.12 -20.87 0.93
CA GLY A 324 -16.92 -21.29 1.66
C GLY A 324 -15.62 -20.83 0.98
N TYR A 325 -15.58 -20.76 -0.36
CA TYR A 325 -14.42 -20.23 -1.08
C TYR A 325 -14.27 -18.70 -0.95
N PHE A 326 -15.37 -17.94 -0.95
CA PHE A 326 -15.30 -16.52 -0.60
C PHE A 326 -14.79 -16.30 0.82
N ASP A 327 -15.29 -17.08 1.79
CA ASP A 327 -14.84 -17.01 3.18
C ASP A 327 -13.33 -17.30 3.30
N ILE A 328 -12.80 -18.23 2.48
CA ILE A 328 -11.36 -18.50 2.42
C ILE A 328 -10.58 -17.27 1.93
N LEU A 329 -11.03 -16.59 0.87
CA LEU A 329 -10.35 -15.39 0.38
C LEU A 329 -10.35 -14.26 1.43
N GLU A 330 -11.42 -14.13 2.21
CA GLU A 330 -11.49 -13.14 3.28
C GLU A 330 -10.64 -13.50 4.50
N ASP A 331 -10.66 -14.76 4.93
CA ASP A 331 -9.89 -15.24 6.08
C ASP A 331 -8.37 -15.24 5.80
N THR A 332 -7.97 -15.44 4.55
CA THR A 332 -6.59 -15.29 4.05
C THR A 332 -6.23 -13.84 3.69
N LEU A 333 -7.18 -12.92 3.87
CA LEU A 333 -7.04 -11.48 3.63
C LEU A 333 -6.69 -11.11 2.19
N LEU A 334 -6.99 -11.98 1.22
CA LEU A 334 -6.76 -11.74 -0.21
C LEU A 334 -7.90 -10.97 -0.88
N ALA A 335 -9.09 -11.05 -0.30
CA ALA A 335 -10.24 -10.25 -0.72
C ALA A 335 -11.07 -9.81 0.49
N PHE A 336 -12.06 -8.97 0.23
CA PHE A 336 -13.10 -8.59 1.17
C PHE A 336 -14.40 -8.28 0.44
N ARG A 337 -15.51 -8.48 1.13
CA ARG A 337 -16.85 -8.12 0.68
C ARG A 337 -17.21 -6.73 1.21
N LEU A 338 -17.54 -5.82 0.31
CA LEU A 338 -18.07 -4.50 0.66
C LEU A 338 -19.60 -4.58 0.73
N PRO A 339 -20.20 -4.45 1.92
CA PRO A 339 -21.65 -4.50 2.07
C PRO A 339 -22.33 -3.27 1.48
N ALA A 340 -23.60 -3.42 1.12
CA ALA A 340 -24.44 -2.28 0.75
C ALA A 340 -24.80 -1.47 1.99
N PHE A 341 -24.91 -0.15 1.83
CA PHE A 341 -25.44 0.71 2.87
C PHE A 341 -26.94 0.47 3.05
N GLU A 342 -27.36 0.29 4.31
CA GLU A 342 -28.75 0.10 4.70
C GLU A 342 -29.12 1.07 5.82
N ALA A 343 -29.93 2.08 5.52
CA ALA A 343 -30.38 3.07 6.50
C ALA A 343 -31.34 2.49 7.58
N LYS A 344 -31.87 1.27 7.39
CA LYS A 344 -32.81 0.61 8.32
C LYS A 344 -32.46 -0.87 8.46
N LEU A 345 -32.28 -1.33 9.70
CA LEU A 345 -31.86 -2.70 10.09
C LEU A 345 -32.72 -3.86 9.53
N ARG A 346 -33.92 -3.61 9.01
CA ARG A 346 -34.90 -4.63 8.56
C ARG A 346 -34.83 -5.00 7.07
N LEU A 347 -33.92 -4.41 6.28
CA LEU A 347 -33.85 -4.60 4.82
C LEU A 347 -32.65 -5.43 4.34
N ARG A 348 -32.01 -6.18 5.26
CA ARG A 348 -30.79 -6.98 5.03
C ARG A 348 -30.90 -8.03 3.94
N GLU A 349 -32.10 -8.33 3.46
CA GLU A 349 -32.36 -9.42 2.52
C GLU A 349 -32.19 -9.05 1.03
N ARG A 350 -31.79 -7.82 0.65
CA ARG A 350 -31.88 -7.41 -0.79
C ARG A 350 -30.64 -6.91 -1.50
N LYS A 351 -29.48 -6.72 -0.87
CA LYS A 351 -28.30 -6.22 -1.61
C LYS A 351 -27.08 -7.09 -1.43
N HIS A 352 -26.69 -7.74 -2.52
CA HIS A 352 -25.46 -8.53 -2.60
C HIS A 352 -24.24 -7.62 -2.33
N PRO A 353 -23.21 -8.09 -1.62
CA PRO A 353 -21.99 -7.33 -1.44
C PRO A 353 -21.18 -7.26 -2.75
N LYS A 354 -20.36 -6.22 -2.90
CA LYS A 354 -19.30 -6.16 -3.93
C LYS A 354 -18.06 -6.93 -3.47
N LEU A 355 -17.35 -7.61 -4.36
CA LEU A 355 -16.07 -8.27 -4.04
C LEU A 355 -14.88 -7.37 -4.42
N TYR A 356 -13.97 -7.11 -3.49
CA TYR A 356 -12.70 -6.47 -3.79
C TYR A 356 -11.53 -7.36 -3.39
N TRP A 357 -10.61 -7.57 -4.32
CA TRP A 357 -9.30 -8.13 -4.01
C TRP A 357 -8.42 -7.03 -3.44
N VAL A 358 -7.48 -7.40 -2.58
CA VAL A 358 -6.61 -6.44 -1.90
C VAL A 358 -5.49 -5.88 -2.77
N ASP A 359 -5.29 -6.47 -3.96
CA ASP A 359 -4.21 -6.10 -4.86
C ASP A 359 -4.58 -6.37 -6.33
N PRO A 360 -4.41 -5.39 -7.24
CA PRO A 360 -4.75 -5.54 -8.66
C PRO A 360 -3.87 -6.57 -9.37
N GLY A 361 -2.61 -6.73 -8.98
CA GLY A 361 -1.73 -7.76 -9.52
C GLY A 361 -2.29 -9.15 -9.29
N LEU A 362 -2.82 -9.42 -8.10
CA LEU A 362 -3.50 -10.68 -7.81
C LEU A 362 -4.70 -10.90 -8.73
N VAL A 363 -5.61 -9.93 -8.87
CA VAL A 363 -6.80 -10.03 -9.75
C VAL A 363 -6.40 -10.48 -11.15
N ARG A 364 -5.38 -9.84 -11.71
CA ARG A 364 -4.91 -10.12 -13.06
C ARG A 364 -4.26 -11.49 -13.16
N ALA A 365 -3.44 -11.85 -12.18
CA ALA A 365 -2.74 -13.12 -12.15
C ALA A 365 -3.66 -14.34 -12.01
N VAL A 366 -4.67 -14.29 -11.13
CA VAL A 366 -5.69 -15.37 -11.07
C VAL A 366 -6.55 -15.43 -12.33
N GLY A 367 -6.74 -14.29 -13.01
CA GLY A 367 -7.34 -14.23 -14.34
C GLY A 367 -6.40 -14.64 -15.49
N ASN A 368 -5.16 -15.05 -15.21
CA ASN A 368 -4.12 -15.37 -16.19
C ASN A 368 -3.80 -14.21 -17.17
N ARG A 369 -3.90 -12.95 -16.69
CA ARG A 369 -3.61 -11.72 -17.43
C ARG A 369 -2.30 -11.10 -16.94
N PHE A 370 -1.30 -11.04 -17.81
CA PHE A 370 0.04 -10.50 -17.48
C PHE A 370 0.53 -9.39 -18.42
N GLY A 371 -0.26 -9.04 -19.45
CA GLY A 371 0.05 -7.93 -20.35
C GLY A 371 -0.20 -6.58 -19.71
N GLU A 372 -0.27 -5.51 -20.50
CA GLU A 372 -0.78 -4.21 -20.03
C GLU A 372 -2.27 -4.27 -19.73
N PRO A 373 -2.80 -3.51 -18.75
CA PRO A 373 -4.22 -3.51 -18.46
C PRO A 373 -5.07 -2.96 -19.61
N HIS A 374 -6.08 -3.70 -20.06
CA HIS A 374 -7.04 -3.19 -21.06
C HIS A 374 -7.87 -2.02 -20.49
N PRO A 375 -8.28 -1.02 -21.28
CA PRO A 375 -9.08 0.11 -20.79
C PRO A 375 -10.35 -0.30 -20.03
N GLU A 376 -10.99 -1.40 -20.43
CA GLU A 376 -12.19 -1.94 -19.77
C GLU A 376 -11.91 -2.52 -18.37
N GLU A 377 -10.77 -3.19 -18.16
CA GLU A 377 -10.41 -3.71 -16.82
C GLU A 377 -9.80 -2.62 -15.93
N ARG A 378 -9.18 -1.60 -16.52
CA ARG A 378 -8.52 -0.50 -15.80
C ARG A 378 -9.47 0.23 -14.83
N GLY A 379 -10.75 0.36 -15.21
CA GLY A 379 -11.79 0.91 -14.34
C GLY A 379 -11.92 0.17 -13.02
N ALA A 380 -12.20 -1.13 -13.10
CA ALA A 380 -12.38 -1.98 -11.94
C ALA A 380 -11.09 -2.12 -11.10
N LEU A 381 -9.92 -2.20 -11.74
CA LEU A 381 -8.64 -2.27 -11.04
C LEU A 381 -8.33 -0.98 -10.26
N PHE A 382 -8.64 0.19 -10.83
CA PHE A 382 -8.44 1.46 -10.16
C PHE A 382 -9.44 1.65 -9.01
N GLU A 383 -10.71 1.31 -9.21
CA GLU A 383 -11.72 1.29 -8.14
C GLU A 383 -11.29 0.37 -6.99
N GLY A 384 -10.83 -0.84 -7.29
CA GLY A 384 -10.34 -1.78 -6.28
C GLY A 384 -9.04 -1.36 -5.58
N LEU A 385 -8.17 -0.62 -6.28
CA LEU A 385 -7.01 0.04 -5.65
C LEU A 385 -7.47 1.08 -4.62
N ILE A 386 -8.46 1.92 -4.95
CA ILE A 386 -9.05 2.87 -4.00
C ILE A 386 -9.71 2.14 -2.83
N ALA A 387 -10.43 1.05 -3.09
CA ALA A 387 -11.05 0.24 -2.04
C ALA A 387 -10.01 -0.32 -1.05
N SER A 388 -8.92 -0.86 -1.57
CA SER A 388 -7.81 -1.42 -0.78
C SER A 388 -7.09 -0.34 0.01
N LEU A 389 -6.89 0.84 -0.60
CA LEU A 389 -6.30 2.00 0.04
C LEU A 389 -7.16 2.51 1.21
N LEU A 390 -8.46 2.68 1.00
CA LEU A 390 -9.41 3.09 2.03
C LEU A 390 -9.45 2.10 3.19
N ARG A 391 -9.48 0.80 2.88
CA ARG A 391 -9.41 -0.27 3.90
C ARG A 391 -8.13 -0.18 4.72
N ALA A 392 -6.98 0.07 4.09
CA ALA A 392 -5.71 0.23 4.79
C ALA A 392 -5.70 1.47 5.68
N CYS A 393 -6.21 2.61 5.20
CA CYS A 393 -6.34 3.83 6.01
C CYS A 393 -7.28 3.64 7.21
N ARG A 394 -8.35 2.86 7.09
CA ARG A 394 -9.18 2.45 8.22
C ARG A 394 -8.37 1.62 9.22
N ASP A 395 -7.75 0.54 8.75
CA ASP A 395 -7.02 -0.39 9.63
C ASP A 395 -5.82 0.27 10.33
N TYR A 396 -5.13 1.22 9.68
CA TYR A 396 -3.92 1.87 10.22
C TYR A 396 -4.24 3.09 11.07
N PHE A 397 -5.24 3.88 10.68
CA PHE A 397 -5.45 5.21 11.25
C PHE A 397 -6.83 5.42 11.87
N GLY A 398 -7.72 4.43 11.79
CA GLY A 398 -9.11 4.60 12.24
C GLY A 398 -9.81 5.73 11.48
N LEU A 399 -9.50 5.89 10.19
CA LEU A 399 -9.99 7.04 9.42
C LEU A 399 -11.52 7.10 9.37
N PHE A 400 -12.20 5.95 9.44
CA PHE A 400 -13.66 5.82 9.47
C PHE A 400 -14.04 4.51 10.16
N ASP A 401 -15.27 4.44 10.67
CA ASP A 401 -15.77 3.31 11.46
C ASP A 401 -16.30 2.20 10.56
N GLU A 402 -17.12 2.56 9.57
CA GLU A 402 -17.80 1.61 8.69
C GLU A 402 -17.61 1.92 7.19
N PHE A 403 -17.65 0.86 6.38
CA PHE A 403 -17.31 0.87 4.95
C PHE A 403 -18.43 0.22 4.13
N TYR A 404 -19.06 0.99 3.23
CA TYR A 404 -20.15 0.49 2.38
C TYR A 404 -19.96 0.93 0.93
N TYR A 405 -20.77 0.36 0.03
CA TYR A 405 -21.20 1.06 -1.18
C TYR A 405 -22.64 1.57 -0.99
N TRP A 406 -23.04 2.61 -1.71
CA TRP A 406 -24.41 3.09 -1.67
C TRP A 406 -25.12 2.77 -2.98
N ALA A 407 -26.38 2.35 -2.89
CA ALA A 407 -27.22 2.15 -4.07
C ALA A 407 -28.60 2.76 -3.81
N SER A 408 -29.12 3.51 -4.77
CA SER A 408 -30.42 4.16 -4.67
C SER A 408 -31.54 3.14 -4.50
N ALA A 409 -32.54 3.48 -3.69
CA ALA A 409 -33.77 2.69 -3.55
C ALA A 409 -34.78 3.00 -4.66
N THR A 410 -34.69 4.18 -5.27
CA THR A 410 -35.69 4.72 -6.21
C THR A 410 -35.16 4.80 -7.65
N ALA A 411 -33.89 5.20 -7.83
CA ALA A 411 -33.26 5.29 -9.14
C ALA A 411 -32.56 3.97 -9.50
N LYS A 412 -33.07 3.27 -10.51
CA LYS A 412 -32.42 2.05 -11.02
C LYS A 412 -30.99 2.33 -11.47
N ASN A 413 -30.08 1.41 -11.20
CA ASN A 413 -28.67 1.44 -11.61
C ASN A 413 -27.94 2.74 -11.22
N THR A 414 -28.34 3.36 -10.10
CA THR A 414 -27.67 4.53 -9.55
C THR A 414 -27.01 4.14 -8.24
N GLU A 415 -25.69 4.08 -8.26
CA GLU A 415 -24.85 3.71 -7.13
C GLU A 415 -23.76 4.75 -6.90
N VAL A 416 -23.15 4.67 -5.72
CA VAL A 416 -21.89 5.33 -5.39
C VAL A 416 -20.95 4.26 -4.89
N ASP A 417 -19.73 4.23 -5.44
CA ASP A 417 -18.76 3.16 -5.20
C ASP A 417 -18.46 2.95 -3.72
N PHE A 418 -18.22 4.05 -2.99
CA PHE A 418 -17.92 4.00 -1.56
C PHE A 418 -18.72 5.02 -0.75
N LEU A 419 -19.24 4.57 0.38
CA LEU A 419 -19.83 5.39 1.42
C LEU A 419 -19.13 5.06 2.74
N LEU A 420 -18.37 6.03 3.23
CA LEU A 420 -17.62 5.94 4.47
C LEU A 420 -18.43 6.56 5.59
N GLN A 421 -18.46 5.90 6.74
CA GLN A 421 -19.15 6.41 7.93
C GLN A 421 -18.14 6.68 9.05
N ARG A 422 -18.27 7.85 9.69
CA ARG A 422 -17.59 8.17 10.94
C ARG A 422 -18.59 8.82 11.87
N ASP A 423 -18.88 8.18 12.99
CA ASP A 423 -20.01 8.52 13.84
C ASP A 423 -21.32 8.58 13.02
N ASP A 424 -22.06 9.68 13.09
CA ASP A 424 -23.28 9.95 12.30
C ASP A 424 -23.01 10.69 10.96
N ARG A 425 -21.74 10.83 10.56
CA ARG A 425 -21.35 11.54 9.33
C ARG A 425 -20.97 10.56 8.23
N TYR A 426 -21.31 10.94 6.99
CA TYR A 426 -20.97 10.18 5.79
C TYR A 426 -20.14 10.98 4.80
N THR A 427 -19.23 10.28 4.13
CA THR A 427 -18.52 10.77 2.94
C THR A 427 -18.75 9.79 1.80
N ALA A 428 -19.31 10.29 0.70
CA ALA A 428 -19.59 9.52 -0.52
C ALA A 428 -18.47 9.73 -1.54
N ILE A 429 -17.95 8.64 -2.11
CA ILE A 429 -16.83 8.65 -3.05
C ILE A 429 -17.18 7.84 -4.29
N GLU A 430 -17.04 8.47 -5.46
CA GLU A 430 -17.11 7.85 -6.78
C GLU A 430 -15.70 7.78 -7.38
N VAL A 431 -15.37 6.70 -8.10
CA VAL A 431 -14.06 6.51 -8.72
C VAL A 431 -14.17 6.41 -10.23
N LYS A 432 -13.33 7.17 -10.95
CA LYS A 432 -13.25 7.09 -12.40
C LYS A 432 -11.83 6.95 -12.91
N ALA A 433 -11.53 5.81 -13.52
CA ALA A 433 -10.29 5.60 -14.27
C ALA A 433 -10.29 6.33 -15.63
N SER A 434 -10.46 7.65 -15.62
CA SER A 434 -10.46 8.49 -16.82
C SER A 434 -9.82 9.84 -16.52
N PRO A 435 -9.06 10.43 -17.47
CA PRO A 435 -8.57 11.80 -17.34
C PRO A 435 -9.67 12.86 -17.57
N LYS A 436 -10.85 12.46 -18.08
CA LYS A 436 -11.97 13.36 -18.36
C LYS A 436 -13.20 12.97 -17.55
N ILE A 437 -13.89 13.97 -17.01
CA ILE A 437 -15.14 13.78 -16.28
C ILE A 437 -16.32 14.13 -17.17
N LEU A 438 -17.31 13.23 -17.19
CA LEU A 438 -18.59 13.42 -17.84
C LEU A 438 -19.67 13.63 -16.78
N GLY A 439 -20.72 14.39 -17.10
CA GLY A 439 -21.82 14.62 -16.17
C GLY A 439 -22.53 13.34 -15.72
N SER A 440 -22.47 12.28 -16.53
CA SER A 440 -23.01 10.95 -16.20
C SER A 440 -22.28 10.29 -15.02
N HIS A 441 -21.00 10.61 -14.78
CA HIS A 441 -20.21 10.12 -13.65
C HIS A 441 -20.63 10.73 -12.32
N LEU A 442 -21.36 11.85 -12.33
CA LEU A 442 -21.79 12.55 -11.11
C LEU A 442 -23.19 12.12 -10.64
N ARG A 443 -23.87 11.24 -11.39
CA ARG A 443 -25.27 10.87 -11.12
C ARG A 443 -25.46 10.19 -9.76
N GLY A 444 -24.55 9.27 -9.40
CA GLY A 444 -24.55 8.59 -8.11
C GLY A 444 -24.48 9.58 -6.95
N LEU A 445 -23.43 10.41 -6.95
CA LEU A 445 -23.18 11.44 -5.95
C LEU A 445 -24.32 12.48 -5.86
N ARG A 446 -24.97 12.81 -6.98
CA ARG A 446 -26.16 13.68 -6.97
C ARG A 446 -27.37 13.01 -6.36
N SER A 447 -27.54 11.71 -6.60
CA SER A 447 -28.67 10.92 -6.10
C SER A 447 -28.61 10.68 -4.60
N CYS A 448 -27.40 10.59 -4.03
CA CYS A 448 -27.24 10.40 -2.59
C CYS A 448 -27.28 11.71 -1.78
N ARG A 449 -27.50 12.89 -2.40
CA ARG A 449 -27.40 14.21 -1.73
C ARG A 449 -28.30 14.37 -0.50
N ASP A 450 -29.45 13.70 -0.51
CA ASP A 450 -30.47 13.80 0.54
C ASP A 450 -30.26 12.75 1.66
N LEU A 451 -29.15 12.00 1.61
CA LEU A 451 -28.75 11.07 2.66
C LEU A 451 -28.44 11.86 3.94
N LYS A 452 -29.22 11.60 5.01
CA LYS A 452 -29.00 12.21 6.32
C LYS A 452 -27.58 11.92 6.82
N GLY A 453 -26.88 12.97 7.26
CA GLY A 453 -25.50 12.88 7.75
C GLY A 453 -24.42 12.96 6.66
N LEU A 454 -24.79 13.03 5.38
CA LEU A 454 -23.82 13.20 4.29
C LEU A 454 -23.15 14.57 4.35
N GLY A 455 -21.85 14.57 4.64
CA GLY A 455 -21.02 15.79 4.71
C GLY A 455 -20.30 16.10 3.40
N LYS A 456 -19.71 15.08 2.75
CA LYS A 456 -18.91 15.26 1.53
C LYS A 456 -19.30 14.31 0.42
N ARG A 457 -19.14 14.79 -0.82
CA ARG A 457 -19.27 14.02 -2.05
C ARG A 457 -18.03 14.26 -2.90
N ILE A 458 -17.27 13.21 -3.16
CA ILE A 458 -15.97 13.29 -3.81
C ILE A 458 -16.00 12.40 -5.05
N LEU A 459 -15.51 12.89 -6.19
CA LEU A 459 -15.17 12.08 -7.34
C LEU A 459 -13.65 12.03 -7.47
N VAL A 460 -13.07 10.83 -7.43
CA VAL A 460 -11.62 10.60 -7.62
C VAL A 460 -11.38 10.18 -9.07
N TYR A 461 -10.40 10.81 -9.73
CA TYR A 461 -10.11 10.51 -11.14
C TYR A 461 -8.64 10.64 -11.54
N LEU A 462 -8.34 10.27 -12.79
CA LEU A 462 -6.99 10.21 -13.34
C LEU A 462 -6.59 11.47 -14.13
N GLY A 463 -7.28 12.59 -13.93
CA GLY A 463 -6.83 13.89 -14.45
C GLY A 463 -6.02 14.67 -13.42
N GLU A 464 -5.66 15.90 -13.77
CA GLU A 464 -4.68 16.69 -13.02
C GLU A 464 -5.30 17.87 -12.26
N ARG A 465 -6.54 18.24 -12.54
CA ARG A 465 -7.17 19.46 -12.03
C ARG A 465 -8.12 19.16 -10.88
N GLU A 466 -7.95 19.88 -9.79
CA GLU A 466 -8.96 19.97 -8.74
C GLU A 466 -10.11 20.86 -9.22
N MET A 467 -11.34 20.38 -9.09
CA MET A 467 -12.55 21.12 -9.47
C MET A 467 -13.61 20.92 -8.41
N LYS A 468 -14.57 21.85 -8.35
CA LYS A 468 -15.77 21.72 -7.51
C LYS A 468 -16.99 22.05 -8.34
N THR A 469 -18.01 21.20 -8.30
CA THR A 469 -19.26 21.46 -9.01
C THR A 469 -20.09 22.50 -8.26
N SER A 470 -21.00 23.18 -8.96
CA SER A 470 -21.90 24.17 -8.34
C SER A 470 -22.81 23.56 -7.28
N ASP A 471 -23.14 22.28 -7.41
CA ASP A 471 -23.90 21.50 -6.43
C ASP A 471 -23.03 20.88 -5.33
N GLY A 472 -21.75 21.24 -5.22
CA GLY A 472 -20.90 20.90 -4.06
C GLY A 472 -20.25 19.52 -4.09
N ILE A 473 -19.95 18.97 -5.28
CA ILE A 473 -19.15 17.76 -5.43
C ILE A 473 -17.70 18.16 -5.67
N ASP A 474 -16.79 17.66 -4.84
CA ASP A 474 -15.36 17.83 -5.01
C ASP A 474 -14.83 16.82 -6.03
N ILE A 475 -14.10 17.28 -7.05
CA ILE A 475 -13.49 16.42 -8.07
C ILE A 475 -11.98 16.49 -7.86
N TRP A 476 -11.40 15.39 -7.40
CA TRP A 476 -10.01 15.30 -6.99
C TRP A 476 -9.20 14.39 -7.90
N PRO A 477 -8.05 14.88 -8.43
CA PRO A 477 -7.01 14.01 -8.95
C PRO A 477 -6.65 12.92 -7.94
N PHE A 478 -6.29 11.73 -8.41
CA PHE A 478 -5.84 10.62 -7.57
C PHE A 478 -4.75 11.05 -6.57
N THR A 479 -3.78 11.85 -7.01
CA THR A 479 -2.70 12.38 -6.16
C THR A 479 -3.22 13.27 -5.03
N ARG A 480 -4.18 14.14 -5.31
CA ARG A 480 -4.85 14.99 -4.31
C ARG A 480 -5.60 14.14 -3.30
N PHE A 481 -6.30 13.10 -3.74
CA PHE A 481 -7.00 12.17 -2.87
C PHE A 481 -6.03 11.43 -1.93
N VAL A 482 -4.95 10.86 -2.47
CA VAL A 482 -3.88 10.22 -1.68
C VAL A 482 -3.30 11.15 -0.62
N ASN A 483 -2.98 12.40 -0.98
CA ASN A 483 -2.43 13.38 -0.04
C ASN A 483 -3.41 13.72 1.09
N ASN A 484 -4.72 13.81 0.79
CA ASN A 484 -5.73 14.04 1.83
C ASN A 484 -5.91 12.83 2.75
N LEU A 485 -5.74 11.61 2.24
CA LEU A 485 -5.74 10.41 3.08
C LEU A 485 -4.52 10.36 4.00
N ASP A 486 -3.32 10.69 3.49
CA ASP A 486 -2.08 10.73 4.27
C ASP A 486 -2.16 11.77 5.40
N ALA A 487 -2.65 12.97 5.07
CA ALA A 487 -2.88 14.04 6.03
C ALA A 487 -4.06 13.77 6.98
N LYS A 488 -4.88 12.74 6.71
CA LYS A 488 -6.11 12.41 7.46
C LYS A 488 -7.20 13.50 7.39
N HIS A 489 -7.17 14.32 6.35
CA HIS A 489 -8.07 15.45 6.13
C HIS A 489 -9.38 15.06 5.41
N LEU A 490 -9.66 13.76 5.25
CA LEU A 490 -10.86 13.30 4.54
C LEU A 490 -12.15 13.91 5.13
N TRP A 491 -12.19 14.11 6.44
CA TRP A 491 -13.33 14.62 7.20
C TRP A 491 -13.28 16.13 7.52
N GLU A 492 -12.24 16.84 7.08
CA GLU A 492 -12.08 18.29 7.29
C GLU A 492 -12.83 19.08 6.22
N ASN A 493 -13.47 20.19 6.53
CA ASN A 493 -14.28 20.92 5.55
C ASN A 493 -13.48 21.66 4.49
#